data_AF-A0A4R9ADL6-F1
#
_entry.id   AF-A0A4R9ADL6-F1
#
_cell.length_a   1.000
_cell.length_b   1.000
_cell.length_c   1.000
_cell.angle_alpha   90.00
_cell.angle_beta   90.00
_cell.angle_gamma   90.00
#
_symmetry.space_group_name_H-M   'P 1'
#
loop_
_entity.id
_entity.type
_entity.pdbx_description
1 polymer ?
#
loop_
_entity_poly.entity_id
_entity_poly.type
_entity_poly.pdbx_seq_one_letter_code
_entity_poly.pdbx_strand_id
1 'polypeptide(L)'
;MVAARSTGASAVHTGGDLMQNPSICAPKSKRGTRFSTVSAVLLALGFALIPATGASAATTLCTTTLQEGSNGSCVISLQGRLNELGGTLAVDGAFGPATEDAVMAFQGRSRIGFDGIVGATTRSYLNNPGSVNLNRVSSTTVTNYINAVFGANAPTARKIASCESGLNEIAVNNNTNGSSDLGVFQMNTVHAGSDRTTFIHDMLFYQANIQKAHSLFVSSGGFGPWYSSQSCWG
;
A
#
# COMPACT_ATOMS: atom_id res chain seq x y z
N MET A 1 -61.82 9.04 12.92
CA MET A 1 -60.99 9.59 11.81
C MET A 1 -59.89 10.41 12.45
N VAL A 2 -58.62 10.02 12.28
CA VAL A 2 -57.40 10.85 12.15
C VAL A 2 -56.24 9.86 11.94
N ALA A 3 -55.39 10.20 10.97
CA ALA A 3 -54.57 9.29 10.18
C ALA A 3 -53.34 8.73 10.89
N ALA A 4 -53.01 7.48 10.55
CA ALA A 4 -51.71 6.87 10.79
C ALA A 4 -50.64 7.58 9.93
N ARG A 5 -49.53 8.00 10.54
CA ARG A 5 -48.40 8.61 9.86
C ARG A 5 -47.33 7.53 9.67
N SER A 6 -47.25 6.98 8.47
CA SER A 6 -46.19 6.05 8.05
C SER A 6 -44.88 6.81 7.83
N THR A 7 -43.86 6.56 8.66
CA THR A 7 -42.48 6.98 8.37
C THR A 7 -41.82 5.94 7.48
N GLY A 8 -42.03 6.07 6.18
CA GLY A 8 -41.24 5.41 5.15
C GLY A 8 -40.13 6.36 4.68
N ALA A 9 -38.93 6.24 5.25
CA ALA A 9 -37.73 6.84 4.68
C ALA A 9 -37.00 5.75 3.91
N SER A 10 -37.29 5.66 2.61
CA SER A 10 -36.45 4.98 1.64
C SER A 10 -35.10 5.69 1.56
N ALA A 11 -34.07 5.12 2.18
CA ALA A 11 -32.70 5.45 1.81
C ALA A 11 -32.34 4.57 0.60
N VAL A 12 -32.53 5.13 -0.60
CA VAL A 12 -31.94 4.62 -1.83
C VAL A 12 -30.44 4.80 -1.69
N HIS A 13 -29.74 3.74 -1.30
CA HIS A 13 -28.29 3.64 -1.36
C HIS A 13 -27.91 3.40 -2.83
N THR A 14 -27.61 4.47 -3.56
CA THR A 14 -27.12 4.37 -4.94
C THR A 14 -25.77 3.66 -4.92
N GLY A 15 -25.74 2.42 -5.41
CA GLY A 15 -24.56 1.54 -5.47
C GLY A 15 -23.46 1.99 -6.45
N GLY A 16 -23.01 3.23 -6.36
CA GLY A 16 -21.91 3.81 -7.14
C GLY A 16 -20.62 4.04 -6.36
N ASP A 17 -20.64 3.95 -5.03
CA ASP A 17 -19.49 4.14 -4.11
C ASP A 17 -18.79 2.83 -3.75
N LEU A 18 -18.91 1.81 -4.61
CA LEU A 18 -18.24 0.53 -4.41
C LEU A 18 -16.77 0.64 -4.82
N MET A 19 -15.89 0.05 -4.01
CA MET A 19 -14.44 -0.09 -4.21
C MET A 19 -14.17 -0.55 -5.65
N GLN A 20 -13.81 0.37 -6.55
CA GLN A 20 -13.72 0.11 -8.00
C GLN A 20 -12.25 -0.01 -8.41
N ASN A 21 -11.68 -1.22 -8.38
CA ASN A 21 -10.55 -1.50 -9.27
C ASN A 21 -10.42 -2.97 -9.73
N PRO A 22 -10.77 -3.29 -10.99
CA PRO A 22 -10.55 -4.62 -11.57
C PRO A 22 -9.09 -4.94 -11.90
N SER A 23 -8.15 -3.99 -11.78
CA SER A 23 -6.77 -4.15 -12.26
C SER A 23 -5.87 -5.05 -11.39
N ILE A 24 -6.31 -5.42 -10.18
CA ILE A 24 -5.48 -6.21 -9.23
C ILE A 24 -5.81 -7.70 -9.27
N CYS A 25 -6.99 -8.10 -9.73
CA CYS A 25 -7.37 -9.51 -9.81
C CYS A 25 -6.84 -10.24 -11.07
N ALA A 26 -5.89 -9.64 -11.81
CA ALA A 26 -5.07 -10.37 -12.77
C ALA A 26 -3.95 -11.14 -12.03
N PRO A 27 -3.76 -12.45 -12.29
CA PRO A 27 -2.68 -13.21 -11.66
C PRO A 27 -1.32 -12.61 -12.08
N LYS A 28 -0.60 -12.00 -11.15
CA LYS A 28 0.81 -11.61 -11.37
C LYS A 28 1.58 -12.85 -11.79
N SER A 29 2.08 -12.86 -13.03
CA SER A 29 2.74 -14.05 -13.57
C SER A 29 3.93 -14.41 -12.68
N LYS A 30 3.94 -15.66 -12.18
CA LYS A 30 5.10 -16.21 -11.49
C LYS A 30 6.20 -16.41 -12.53
N ARG A 31 7.05 -15.40 -12.72
CA ARG A 31 8.27 -15.54 -13.53
C ARG A 31 9.21 -16.47 -12.76
N GLY A 32 9.17 -17.76 -13.11
CA GLY A 32 10.00 -18.79 -12.49
C GLY A 32 11.47 -18.52 -12.74
N THR A 33 12.21 -18.21 -11.68
CA THR A 33 13.66 -18.08 -11.70
C THR A 33 14.27 -19.48 -11.78
N ARG A 34 14.69 -19.90 -12.98
CA ARG A 34 15.52 -21.11 -13.12
C ARG A 34 16.91 -20.80 -12.60
N PHE A 35 17.28 -21.36 -11.45
CA PHE A 35 18.65 -21.36 -10.97
C PHE A 35 19.47 -22.38 -11.78
N SER A 36 20.28 -21.93 -12.73
CA SER A 36 21.37 -22.73 -13.28
C SER A 36 22.58 -22.59 -12.36
N THR A 37 22.94 -23.67 -11.66
CA THR A 37 24.15 -23.74 -10.87
C THR A 37 25.36 -23.89 -11.80
N VAL A 38 26.20 -22.86 -11.88
CA VAL A 38 27.56 -22.99 -12.42
C VAL A 38 28.50 -23.15 -11.22
N SER A 39 29.09 -24.34 -11.08
CA SER A 39 30.20 -24.56 -10.15
C SER A 39 31.45 -23.92 -10.72
N ALA A 40 31.99 -22.92 -10.04
CA ALA A 40 33.34 -22.41 -10.28
C ALA A 40 34.21 -22.74 -9.06
N VAL A 41 35.17 -23.64 -9.28
CA VAL A 41 36.29 -23.90 -8.36
C VAL A 41 37.34 -22.83 -8.64
N LEU A 42 37.73 -22.04 -7.62
CA LEU A 42 38.86 -21.13 -7.69
C LEU A 42 39.77 -21.32 -6.49
N LEU A 43 41.00 -21.75 -6.78
CA LEU A 43 42.11 -21.91 -5.85
C LEU A 43 42.85 -20.56 -5.67
N ALA A 44 43.14 -20.25 -4.39
CA ALA A 44 44.27 -19.48 -3.87
C ALA A 44 44.41 -17.97 -4.20
N LEU A 45 44.41 -17.13 -3.16
CA LEU A 45 45.60 -16.49 -2.55
C LEU A 45 45.13 -15.36 -1.60
N GLY A 46 45.81 -15.22 -0.46
CA GLY A 46 45.39 -14.38 0.66
C GLY A 46 45.10 -12.92 0.30
N PHE A 47 43.86 -12.50 0.54
CA PHE A 47 43.44 -11.11 0.52
C PHE A 47 43.24 -10.67 1.98
N ALA A 48 43.97 -9.64 2.41
CA ALA A 48 43.79 -9.05 3.73
C ALA A 48 42.35 -8.52 3.84
N LEU A 49 41.61 -8.97 4.87
CA LEU A 49 40.32 -8.38 5.22
C LEU A 49 40.56 -6.96 5.75
N ILE A 50 40.43 -5.97 4.87
CA ILE A 50 40.15 -4.61 5.31
C ILE A 50 38.68 -4.61 5.70
N PRO A 51 38.30 -4.32 6.96
CA PRO A 51 36.90 -4.08 7.28
C PRO A 51 36.49 -2.83 6.50
N ALA A 52 35.66 -3.02 5.46
CA ALA A 52 34.99 -1.91 4.81
C ALA A 52 34.02 -1.32 5.83
N THR A 53 34.49 -0.31 6.56
CA THR A 53 33.61 0.59 7.31
C THR A 53 32.79 1.34 6.26
N GLY A 54 31.66 0.75 5.87
CA GLY A 54 30.67 1.38 5.02
C GLY A 54 30.06 2.55 5.77
N ALA A 55 30.68 3.72 5.65
CA ALA A 55 30.00 4.96 5.95
C ALA A 55 28.84 5.07 4.96
N SER A 56 27.61 4.87 5.45
CA SER A 56 26.40 5.15 4.69
C SER A 56 26.42 6.62 4.30
N ALA A 57 26.87 6.93 3.09
CA ALA A 57 26.74 8.27 2.54
C ALA A 57 25.26 8.59 2.51
N ALA A 58 24.84 9.65 3.20
CA ALA A 58 23.45 10.10 3.13
C ALA A 58 23.11 10.38 1.66
N THR A 59 22.17 9.63 1.10
CA THR A 59 21.67 9.85 -0.26
C THR A 59 21.05 11.24 -0.32
N THR A 60 21.79 12.23 -0.83
CA THR A 60 21.29 13.60 -1.01
C THR A 60 20.25 13.59 -2.12
N LEU A 61 18.99 13.79 -1.75
CA LEU A 61 17.91 13.95 -2.72
C LEU A 61 18.02 15.29 -3.46
N CYS A 62 17.81 15.26 -4.78
CA CYS A 62 17.78 16.46 -5.60
C CYS A 62 16.72 17.47 -5.13
N THR A 63 16.97 18.77 -5.33
CA THR A 63 16.06 19.86 -4.95
C THR A 63 14.88 20.09 -5.90
N THR A 64 14.93 19.53 -7.12
CA THR A 64 13.84 19.60 -8.08
C THR A 64 12.62 18.83 -7.59
N THR A 65 11.42 19.33 -7.87
CA THR A 65 10.18 18.59 -7.64
C THR A 65 10.16 17.36 -8.54
N LEU A 66 9.85 16.20 -7.97
CA LEU A 66 9.67 14.96 -8.71
C LEU A 66 8.22 14.49 -8.57
N GLN A 67 7.68 13.95 -9.65
CA GLN A 67 6.33 13.40 -9.74
C GLN A 67 6.29 12.40 -10.91
N GLU A 68 5.16 11.73 -11.13
CA GLU A 68 4.98 10.81 -12.26
C GLU A 68 5.44 11.45 -13.59
N GLY A 69 6.18 10.68 -14.39
CA GLY A 69 6.81 11.13 -15.64
C GLY A 69 8.17 11.80 -15.47
N SER A 70 8.62 12.08 -14.24
CA SER A 70 10.01 12.51 -13.98
C SER A 70 10.98 11.37 -14.29
N ASN A 71 12.20 11.69 -14.76
CA ASN A 71 13.22 10.69 -15.07
C ASN A 71 14.63 11.16 -14.69
N GLY A 72 15.57 10.21 -14.59
CA GLY A 72 17.01 10.47 -14.43
C GLY A 72 17.56 10.21 -13.02
N SER A 73 18.76 10.72 -12.77
CA SER A 73 19.52 10.45 -11.53
C SER A 73 18.80 10.88 -10.25
N CYS A 74 17.99 11.93 -10.31
CA CYS A 74 17.19 12.37 -9.17
C CYS A 74 16.11 11.35 -8.77
N VAL A 75 15.51 10.67 -9.75
CA VAL A 75 14.55 9.60 -9.50
C VAL A 75 15.27 8.36 -8.97
N ILE A 76 16.45 8.03 -9.49
CA ILE A 76 17.31 6.96 -8.95
C ILE A 76 17.58 7.19 -7.45
N SER A 77 17.99 8.40 -7.07
CA SER A 77 18.22 8.74 -5.66
C SER A 77 16.94 8.62 -4.82
N LEU A 78 15.79 9.06 -5.35
CA LEU A 78 14.51 8.91 -4.68
C LEU A 78 14.13 7.43 -4.47
N GLN A 79 14.20 6.62 -5.52
CA GLN A 79 13.88 5.19 -5.47
C GLN A 79 14.81 4.45 -4.50
N GLY A 80 16.11 4.75 -4.54
CA GLY A 80 17.09 4.25 -3.58
C GLY A 80 16.71 4.61 -2.14
N ARG A 81 16.37 5.89 -1.90
CA ARG A 81 15.95 6.35 -0.57
C ARG A 81 14.65 5.70 -0.09
N LEU A 82 13.65 5.52 -0.95
CA LEU A 82 12.42 4.81 -0.59
C LEU A 82 12.70 3.34 -0.26
N ASN A 83 13.63 2.70 -0.98
CA ASN A 83 14.07 1.33 -0.70
C ASN A 83 14.86 1.21 0.61
N GLU A 84 15.72 2.18 0.95
CA GLU A 84 16.36 2.27 2.27
C GLU A 84 15.33 2.32 3.41
N LEU A 85 14.16 2.93 3.14
CA LEU A 85 13.04 2.97 4.08
C LEU A 85 12.18 1.70 4.07
N GLY A 86 12.51 0.68 3.28
CA GLY A 86 11.76 -0.59 3.22
C GLY A 86 10.87 -0.75 1.99
N GLY A 87 10.93 0.19 1.03
CA GLY A 87 10.33 0.03 -0.28
C GLY A 87 10.96 -1.11 -1.09
N THR A 88 10.26 -1.58 -2.11
CA THR A 88 10.72 -2.65 -3.00
C THR A 88 10.62 -2.23 -4.47
N LEU A 89 11.15 -1.05 -4.78
CA LEU A 89 11.15 -0.46 -6.11
C LEU A 89 12.32 -0.96 -6.94
N ALA A 90 12.12 -1.07 -8.26
CA ALA A 90 13.23 -1.03 -9.18
C ALA A 90 13.89 0.36 -9.13
N VAL A 91 15.21 0.40 -9.15
CA VAL A 91 15.97 1.66 -9.22
C VAL A 91 16.38 1.88 -10.68
N ASP A 92 15.41 2.29 -11.49
CA ASP A 92 15.55 2.45 -12.94
C ASP A 92 15.60 3.92 -13.38
N GLY A 93 15.37 4.85 -12.45
CA GLY A 93 15.35 6.27 -12.74
C GLY A 93 14.10 6.75 -13.46
N ALA A 94 13.05 5.93 -13.55
CA ALA A 94 11.76 6.32 -14.11
C ALA A 94 10.72 6.46 -13.00
N PHE A 95 10.14 7.66 -12.86
CA PHE A 95 9.08 7.90 -11.88
C PHE A 95 7.76 7.46 -12.52
N GLY A 96 7.50 6.16 -12.46
CA GLY A 96 6.22 5.56 -12.85
C GLY A 96 5.32 5.24 -11.65
N PRO A 97 4.18 4.56 -11.89
CA PRO A 97 3.15 4.30 -10.88
C PRO A 97 3.68 3.65 -9.60
N ALA A 98 4.59 2.68 -9.70
CA ALA A 98 5.15 2.04 -8.51
C ALA A 98 5.95 3.02 -7.62
N THR A 99 6.65 3.99 -8.23
CA THR A 99 7.37 5.02 -7.48
C THR A 99 6.38 6.00 -6.84
N GLU A 100 5.32 6.37 -7.57
CA GLU A 100 4.23 7.20 -7.04
C GLU A 100 3.56 6.55 -5.83
N ASP A 101 3.14 5.30 -5.94
CA ASP A 101 2.52 4.54 -4.84
C ASP A 101 3.41 4.52 -3.60
N ALA A 102 4.72 4.33 -3.77
CA ALA A 102 5.68 4.33 -2.68
C ALA A 102 5.86 5.73 -2.05
N VAL A 103 5.88 6.78 -2.86
CA VAL A 103 5.89 8.17 -2.36
C VAL A 103 4.61 8.45 -1.57
N MET A 104 3.45 8.06 -2.10
CA MET A 104 2.16 8.27 -1.43
C MET A 104 2.06 7.47 -0.13
N ALA A 105 2.50 6.20 -0.13
CA ALA A 105 2.58 5.41 1.10
C ALA A 105 3.48 6.07 2.14
N PHE A 106 4.63 6.61 1.73
CA PHE A 106 5.53 7.34 2.63
C PHE A 106 4.90 8.62 3.17
N GLN A 107 4.27 9.42 2.30
CA GLN A 107 3.60 10.65 2.69
C GLN A 107 2.43 10.38 3.65
N GLY A 108 1.63 9.36 3.37
CA GLY A 108 0.50 8.93 4.19
C GLY A 108 0.95 8.46 5.58
N ARG A 109 1.99 7.61 5.66
CA ARG A 109 2.59 7.19 6.95
C ARG A 109 3.25 8.36 7.69
N SER A 110 3.73 9.37 6.96
CA SER A 110 4.32 10.58 7.56
C SER A 110 3.30 11.65 7.94
N ARG A 111 2.03 11.54 7.51
CA ARG A 111 0.98 12.56 7.69
C ARG A 111 1.32 13.93 7.10
N ILE A 112 2.07 13.97 5.99
CA ILE A 112 2.58 15.22 5.37
C ILE A 112 1.90 15.60 4.06
N GLY A 113 0.82 14.91 3.70
CA GLY A 113 0.20 14.98 2.38
C GLY A 113 -0.06 13.57 1.84
N PHE A 114 -0.63 13.51 0.64
CA PHE A 114 -0.90 12.25 -0.07
C PHE A 114 -1.18 12.55 -1.54
N ASP A 115 -0.21 13.16 -2.22
CA ASP A 115 -0.35 13.68 -3.58
C ASP A 115 0.64 13.07 -4.58
N GLY A 116 1.56 12.21 -4.12
CA GLY A 116 2.56 11.58 -4.98
C GLY A 116 3.69 12.51 -5.41
N ILE A 117 3.71 13.76 -4.92
CA ILE A 117 4.68 14.77 -5.33
C ILE A 117 5.80 14.91 -4.31
N VAL A 118 7.04 14.77 -4.78
CA VAL A 118 8.25 14.99 -3.97
C VAL A 118 8.67 16.45 -4.04
N GLY A 119 7.92 17.30 -3.35
CA GLY A 119 8.28 18.69 -3.08
C GLY A 119 9.23 18.86 -1.89
N ALA A 120 9.44 20.11 -1.46
CA ALA A 120 10.36 20.43 -0.35
C ALA A 120 9.98 19.73 0.97
N THR A 121 8.69 19.67 1.31
CA THR A 121 8.20 18.98 2.52
C THR A 121 8.48 17.49 2.47
N THR A 122 8.05 16.80 1.40
CA THR A 122 8.29 15.36 1.21
C THR A 122 9.77 15.03 1.28
N ARG A 123 10.63 15.86 0.66
CA ARG A 123 12.07 15.68 0.67
C ARG A 123 12.70 15.85 2.06
N SER A 124 12.24 16.84 2.82
CA SER A 124 12.70 17.05 4.20
C SER A 124 12.43 15.81 5.06
N TYR A 125 11.23 15.25 4.95
CA TYR A 125 10.85 14.03 5.65
C TYR A 125 11.59 12.80 5.13
N LEU A 126 11.79 12.67 3.82
CA LEU A 126 12.60 11.58 3.29
C LEU A 126 14.02 11.63 3.87
N ASN A 127 14.64 12.82 3.93
CA ASN A 127 15.98 13.02 4.49
C ASN A 127 16.08 12.73 6.00
N ASN A 128 15.01 13.00 6.76
CA ASN A 128 14.93 12.71 8.18
C ASN A 128 13.58 12.05 8.52
N PRO A 129 13.44 10.73 8.27
CA PRO A 129 12.16 10.03 8.33
C PRO A 129 11.66 9.76 9.76
N GLY A 130 12.47 10.05 10.78
CA GLY A 130 12.17 9.64 12.15
C GLY A 130 11.98 8.12 12.24
N SER A 131 10.81 7.68 12.70
CA SER A 131 10.43 6.25 12.76
C SER A 131 9.64 5.77 11.54
N VAL A 132 9.34 6.64 10.57
CA VAL A 132 8.56 6.27 9.39
C VAL A 132 9.38 5.33 8.51
N ASN A 133 8.77 4.21 8.16
CA ASN A 133 9.32 3.26 7.20
C ASN A 133 8.18 2.66 6.35
N LEU A 134 8.57 2.05 5.24
CA LEU A 134 7.75 1.29 4.29
C LEU A 134 7.93 -0.23 4.45
N ASN A 135 8.64 -0.68 5.50
CA ASN A 135 8.78 -2.10 5.75
C ASN A 135 7.40 -2.73 5.91
N ARG A 136 7.16 -3.77 5.13
CA ARG A 136 5.92 -4.53 5.18
C ARG A 136 5.99 -5.54 6.31
N VAL A 137 4.94 -5.62 7.12
CA VAL A 137 4.75 -6.81 7.96
C VAL A 137 4.58 -8.06 7.09
N SER A 138 4.98 -9.23 7.63
CA SER A 138 4.87 -10.49 6.89
C SER A 138 3.41 -10.82 6.57
N SER A 139 3.16 -11.46 5.42
CA SER A 139 1.82 -11.94 5.06
C SER A 139 1.23 -12.90 6.10
N THR A 140 2.07 -13.62 6.84
CA THR A 140 1.66 -14.47 7.97
C THR A 140 1.12 -13.64 9.13
N THR A 141 1.77 -12.53 9.48
CA THR A 141 1.30 -11.59 10.51
C THR A 141 -0.06 -11.01 10.14
N VAL A 142 -0.21 -10.54 8.90
CA VAL A 142 -1.49 -10.04 8.38
C VAL A 142 -2.56 -11.12 8.44
N THR A 143 -2.25 -12.32 7.95
CA THR A 143 -3.14 -13.48 7.96
C THR A 143 -3.63 -13.84 9.37
N ASN A 144 -2.72 -13.89 10.33
CA ASN A 144 -3.04 -14.21 11.73
C ASN A 144 -3.96 -13.15 12.34
N TYR A 145 -3.74 -11.88 12.02
CA TYR A 145 -4.60 -10.81 12.50
C TYR A 145 -5.98 -10.83 11.85
N ILE A 146 -6.07 -11.11 10.54
CA ILE A 146 -7.37 -11.36 9.87
C ILE A 146 -8.11 -12.50 10.56
N ASN A 147 -7.44 -13.61 10.88
CA ASN A 147 -8.04 -14.75 11.58
C ASN A 147 -8.60 -14.34 12.94
N ALA A 148 -7.84 -13.56 13.71
CA ALA A 148 -8.27 -13.09 15.02
C ALA A 148 -9.48 -12.14 14.94
N VAL A 149 -9.52 -11.25 13.94
CA VAL A 149 -10.57 -10.22 13.82
C VAL A 149 -11.86 -10.79 13.22
N PHE A 150 -11.77 -11.59 12.15
CA PHE A 150 -12.96 -12.06 11.41
C PHE A 150 -13.51 -13.41 11.90
N GLY A 151 -12.79 -14.14 12.76
CA GLY A 151 -13.24 -15.41 13.33
C GLY A 151 -13.68 -16.42 12.26
N ALA A 152 -14.92 -16.91 12.36
CA ALA A 152 -15.49 -17.87 11.40
C ALA A 152 -15.49 -17.36 9.94
N ASN A 153 -15.51 -16.04 9.73
CA ASN A 153 -15.51 -15.41 8.40
C ASN A 153 -14.10 -15.19 7.84
N ALA A 154 -13.05 -15.52 8.61
CA ALA A 154 -11.67 -15.31 8.20
C ALA A 154 -11.28 -15.98 6.87
N PRO A 155 -11.76 -17.20 6.51
CA PRO A 155 -11.43 -17.79 5.22
C PRO A 155 -11.78 -16.88 4.03
N THR A 156 -12.96 -16.27 4.01
CA THR A 156 -13.39 -15.35 2.96
C THR A 156 -12.63 -14.02 3.04
N ALA A 157 -12.49 -13.47 4.25
CA ALA A 157 -11.74 -12.23 4.47
C ALA A 157 -10.29 -12.31 3.96
N ARG A 158 -9.61 -13.44 4.15
CA ARG A 158 -8.26 -13.65 3.60
C ARG A 158 -8.22 -13.69 2.09
N LYS A 159 -9.22 -14.29 1.43
CA LYS A 159 -9.29 -14.32 -0.03
C LYS A 159 -9.49 -12.91 -0.60
N ILE A 160 -10.38 -12.14 0.01
CA ILE A 160 -10.56 -10.71 -0.30
C ILE A 160 -9.24 -9.97 -0.16
N ALA A 161 -8.65 -9.93 1.04
CA ALA A 161 -7.40 -9.22 1.29
C ALA A 161 -6.24 -9.67 0.38
N SER A 162 -6.22 -10.95 -0.01
CA SER A 162 -5.25 -11.47 -0.98
C SER A 162 -5.49 -10.95 -2.40
N CYS A 163 -6.72 -10.75 -2.86
CA CYS A 163 -6.93 -10.15 -4.18
C CYS A 163 -6.80 -8.63 -4.16
N GLU A 164 -7.30 -7.98 -3.12
CA GLU A 164 -7.27 -6.53 -3.01
C GLU A 164 -5.83 -6.01 -3.00
N SER A 165 -4.93 -6.64 -2.25
CA SER A 165 -3.57 -6.11 -2.07
C SER A 165 -2.47 -7.16 -2.12
N GLY A 166 -2.80 -8.45 -2.21
CA GLY A 166 -1.82 -9.51 -1.94
C GLY A 166 -1.33 -9.46 -0.49
N LEU A 167 -2.20 -9.10 0.46
CA LEU A 167 -1.87 -8.89 1.88
C LEU A 167 -0.82 -7.79 2.08
N ASN A 168 -0.83 -6.75 1.24
CA ASN A 168 0.10 -5.62 1.32
C ASN A 168 -0.54 -4.45 2.10
N GLU A 169 -0.03 -4.19 3.29
CA GLU A 169 -0.55 -3.13 4.16
C GLU A 169 -0.29 -1.71 3.68
N ILE A 170 0.72 -1.50 2.83
CA ILE A 170 1.04 -0.19 2.24
C ILE A 170 0.58 -0.06 0.80
N ALA A 171 -0.28 -0.97 0.33
CA ALA A 171 -0.83 -0.87 -1.02
C ALA A 171 -1.60 0.44 -1.18
N VAL A 172 -1.29 1.17 -2.25
CA VAL A 172 -2.02 2.35 -2.68
C VAL A 172 -2.49 2.07 -4.10
N ASN A 173 -3.72 2.44 -4.38
CA ASN A 173 -4.26 2.46 -5.72
C ASN A 173 -5.03 3.77 -5.92
N ASN A 174 -4.62 4.58 -6.90
CA ASN A 174 -5.31 5.82 -7.22
C ASN A 174 -6.45 5.58 -8.20
N ASN A 175 -7.59 6.21 -7.93
CA ASN A 175 -8.78 6.15 -8.77
C ASN A 175 -8.94 7.44 -9.56
N THR A 176 -9.54 7.34 -10.74
CA THR A 176 -9.76 8.49 -11.63
C THR A 176 -10.67 9.57 -11.05
N ASN A 177 -11.46 9.24 -10.01
CA ASN A 177 -12.30 10.19 -9.29
C ASN A 177 -11.55 10.95 -8.16
N GLY A 178 -10.23 10.77 -8.03
CA GLY A 178 -9.40 11.42 -7.00
C GLY A 178 -9.43 10.74 -5.63
N SER A 179 -10.19 9.65 -5.48
CA SER A 179 -10.07 8.77 -4.32
C SER A 179 -8.88 7.82 -4.49
N SER A 180 -8.45 7.20 -3.40
CA SER A 180 -7.50 6.09 -3.44
C SER A 180 -7.99 4.94 -2.57
N ASP A 181 -7.63 3.72 -2.93
CA ASP A 181 -7.86 2.51 -2.16
C ASP A 181 -6.57 2.12 -1.41
N LEU A 182 -6.70 1.86 -0.11
CA LEU A 182 -5.54 1.78 0.78
C LEU A 182 -5.44 0.47 1.55
N GLY A 183 -4.22 -0.03 1.65
CA GLY A 183 -3.79 -1.13 2.51
C GLY A 183 -4.43 -2.47 2.20
N VAL A 184 -4.48 -3.33 3.23
CA VAL A 184 -4.76 -4.77 3.14
C VAL A 184 -6.08 -5.06 2.42
N PHE A 185 -7.14 -4.33 2.78
CA PHE A 185 -8.48 -4.47 2.23
C PHE A 185 -8.84 -3.39 1.20
N GLN A 186 -7.87 -2.61 0.71
CA GLN A 186 -8.10 -1.55 -0.28
C GLN A 186 -9.25 -0.61 0.14
N MET A 187 -9.16 -0.09 1.37
CA MET A 187 -10.19 0.79 1.94
C MET A 187 -10.17 2.15 1.22
N ASN A 188 -11.27 2.48 0.54
CA ASN A 188 -11.36 3.71 -0.24
C ASN A 188 -11.47 4.96 0.65
N THR A 189 -10.70 5.99 0.28
CA THR A 189 -10.67 7.30 0.96
C THR A 189 -11.96 8.12 0.87
N VAL A 190 -12.96 7.75 0.06
CA VAL A 190 -14.30 8.37 0.12
C VAL A 190 -14.95 8.20 1.49
N HIS A 191 -14.51 7.17 2.25
CA HIS A 191 -14.99 6.92 3.61
C HIS A 191 -14.18 7.63 4.71
N ALA A 192 -13.27 8.54 4.34
CA ALA A 192 -12.40 9.21 5.29
C ALA A 192 -13.11 10.22 6.19
N GLY A 193 -14.29 10.70 5.79
CA GLY A 193 -15.03 11.73 6.53
C GLY A 193 -14.25 13.05 6.58
N SER A 194 -14.27 13.74 7.73
CA SER A 194 -13.63 15.05 7.90
C SER A 194 -12.12 15.00 8.16
N ASP A 195 -11.58 13.89 8.68
CA ASP A 195 -10.14 13.74 8.95
C ASP A 195 -9.50 12.77 7.97
N ARG A 196 -9.28 13.29 6.75
CA ARG A 196 -8.65 12.54 5.66
C ARG A 196 -7.22 12.10 5.98
N THR A 197 -6.44 12.95 6.64
CA THR A 197 -5.03 12.66 6.96
C THR A 197 -4.91 11.48 7.92
N THR A 198 -5.71 11.45 8.99
CA THR A 198 -5.70 10.32 9.92
C THR A 198 -6.22 9.05 9.27
N PHE A 199 -7.29 9.13 8.47
CA PHE A 199 -7.78 7.97 7.74
C PHE A 199 -6.71 7.36 6.83
N ILE A 200 -6.05 8.17 6.00
CA ILE A 200 -5.00 7.69 5.08
C ILE A 200 -3.87 7.04 5.85
N HIS A 201 -3.39 7.70 6.91
CA HIS A 201 -2.34 7.14 7.75
C HIS A 201 -2.74 5.77 8.29
N ASP A 202 -3.90 5.68 8.94
CA ASP A 202 -4.34 4.46 9.62
C ASP A 202 -4.59 3.31 8.63
N MET A 203 -5.12 3.61 7.44
CA MET A 203 -5.34 2.59 6.42
C MET A 203 -4.04 2.01 5.84
N LEU A 204 -2.88 2.65 6.05
CA LEU A 204 -1.55 2.14 5.67
C LEU A 204 -0.87 1.33 6.79
N PHE A 205 -1.60 0.97 7.85
CA PHE A 205 -1.18 0.01 8.88
C PHE A 205 -2.17 -1.14 8.95
N TYR A 206 -1.67 -2.39 8.90
CA TYR A 206 -2.53 -3.56 8.78
C TYR A 206 -3.58 -3.65 9.90
N GLN A 207 -3.24 -3.34 11.16
CA GLN A 207 -4.21 -3.46 12.27
C GLN A 207 -5.42 -2.56 12.05
N ALA A 208 -5.20 -1.26 11.83
CA ALA A 208 -6.29 -0.30 11.67
C ALA A 208 -7.09 -0.54 10.38
N ASN A 209 -6.41 -0.89 9.28
CA ASN A 209 -7.05 -1.26 8.03
C ASN A 209 -8.00 -2.47 8.20
N ILE A 210 -7.52 -3.56 8.83
CA ILE A 210 -8.29 -4.78 9.06
C ILE A 210 -9.47 -4.54 10.02
N GLN A 211 -9.26 -3.74 11.08
CA GLN A 211 -10.34 -3.37 12.00
C GLN A 211 -11.42 -2.54 11.30
N LYS A 212 -11.03 -1.58 10.45
CA LYS A 212 -11.97 -0.79 9.66
C LYS A 212 -12.75 -1.66 8.67
N ALA A 213 -12.08 -2.60 8.00
CA ALA A 213 -12.73 -3.56 7.13
C ALA A 213 -13.75 -4.43 7.89
N HIS A 214 -13.39 -4.91 9.08
CA HIS A 214 -14.31 -5.67 9.92
C HIS A 214 -15.51 -4.85 10.38
N SER A 215 -15.31 -3.59 10.78
CA SER A 215 -16.41 -2.68 11.11
C SER A 215 -17.37 -2.51 9.93
N LEU A 216 -16.85 -2.38 8.72
CA LEU A 216 -17.65 -2.26 7.51
C LEU A 216 -18.43 -3.56 7.23
N PHE A 217 -17.76 -4.71 7.32
CA PHE A 217 -18.38 -6.03 7.23
C PHE A 217 -19.57 -6.20 8.19
N VAL A 218 -19.39 -5.83 9.48
CA VAL A 218 -20.47 -5.90 10.48
C VAL A 218 -21.62 -4.97 10.10
N SER A 219 -21.33 -3.72 9.73
CA SER A 219 -22.36 -2.73 9.40
C SER A 219 -23.15 -3.06 8.12
N SER A 220 -22.51 -3.72 7.16
CA SER A 220 -23.13 -4.12 5.89
C SER A 220 -23.75 -5.51 5.94
N GLY A 221 -23.65 -6.22 7.06
CA GLY A 221 -24.15 -7.60 7.22
C GLY A 221 -23.42 -8.62 6.36
N GLY A 222 -22.18 -8.35 5.93
CA GLY A 222 -21.43 -9.23 5.04
C GLY A 222 -20.34 -8.52 4.23
N PHE A 223 -19.78 -9.24 3.25
CA PHE A 223 -18.70 -8.76 2.40
C PHE A 223 -19.15 -7.93 1.17
N GLY A 224 -20.43 -7.56 1.09
CA GLY A 224 -20.99 -6.77 -0.02
C GLY A 224 -20.16 -5.54 -0.45
N PRO A 225 -19.50 -4.80 0.45
CA PRO A 225 -18.66 -3.66 0.09
C PRO A 225 -17.46 -3.98 -0.83
N TRP A 226 -16.99 -5.23 -0.88
CA TRP A 226 -15.91 -5.68 -1.76
C TRP A 226 -16.45 -6.31 -3.06
N TYR A 227 -17.63 -5.91 -3.53
CA TYR A 227 -18.31 -6.51 -4.70
C TYR A 227 -17.41 -6.71 -5.93
N SER A 228 -16.53 -5.76 -6.23
CA SER A 228 -15.64 -5.77 -7.39
C SER A 228 -14.64 -6.94 -7.39
N SER A 229 -14.32 -7.48 -6.22
CA SER A 229 -13.44 -8.64 -6.10
C SER A 229 -14.21 -9.96 -5.93
N GLN A 230 -15.53 -10.00 -6.05
CA GLN A 230 -16.28 -11.27 -5.86
C GLN A 230 -15.76 -12.44 -6.71
N SER A 231 -15.30 -12.18 -7.93
CA SER A 231 -14.77 -13.20 -8.85
C SER A 231 -13.51 -13.92 -8.35
N CYS A 232 -12.80 -13.37 -7.37
CA CYS A 232 -11.58 -13.97 -6.80
C CYS A 232 -11.80 -14.67 -5.45
N TRP A 233 -13.01 -14.61 -4.89
CA TRP A 233 -13.32 -15.27 -3.61
C TRP A 233 -13.54 -16.78 -3.78
N GLY A 234 -13.65 -17.28 -5.01
CA GLY A 234 -14.03 -18.66 -5.33
C GLY A 234 -15.49 -18.93 -4.99
#